data_AF-A0A7Y9HKL7-F1
#
_entry.id   AF-A0A7Y9HKL7-F1
#
_cell.length_a   1.000
_cell.length_b   1.000
_cell.length_c   1.000
_cell.angle_alpha   90.00
_cell.angle_beta   90.00
_cell.angle_gamma   90.00
#
_symmetry.space_group_name_H-M   'P 1'
#
loop_
_entity.id
_entity.type
_entity.pdbx_description
1 polymer ?
#
loop_
_entity_poly.entity_id
_entity_poly.type
_entity_poly.pdbx_seq_one_letter_code
_entity_poly.pdbx_strand_id
1 'polypeptide(L)'
;MMPVPEAVPVGTIVPYAAPINNPTDPQGASYPDYQSQAYNLRLERQGWLVCDGRRVAVARYPELFRVLGYIHGQDGPGWFLLPDYRGRVLRGVNLGAQGPDQLPRDPQADRRGAAGSGGWQGNQVGSVQDDALQAHQHTYRQAVSSATGGQGPAVYSLSTTTPTENTVVPPDYTPAITIREAPETRVKNAYVNYLIRYTSGRPRGLGGLIGFDI
;
A
#
# COMPACT_ATOMS: atom_id res chain seq x y z
N MET A 1 -8.07 -33.29 -10.70
CA MET A 1 -8.28 -31.83 -10.59
C MET A 1 -8.46 -31.54 -9.11
N MET A 2 -7.42 -31.04 -8.43
CA MET A 2 -7.54 -30.71 -7.00
C MET A 2 -8.52 -29.54 -6.88
N PRO A 3 -9.65 -29.67 -6.19
CA PRO A 3 -10.51 -28.52 -5.94
C PRO A 3 -9.71 -27.52 -5.11
N VAL A 4 -9.76 -26.24 -5.49
CA VAL A 4 -9.39 -25.16 -4.55
C VAL A 4 -10.21 -25.43 -3.30
N PRO A 5 -9.63 -25.48 -2.09
CA PRO A 5 -10.40 -25.77 -0.90
C PRO A 5 -11.56 -24.79 -0.85
N GLU A 6 -12.78 -25.29 -0.69
CA GLU A 6 -14.08 -24.59 -0.60
C GLU A 6 -14.16 -23.55 0.55
N ALA A 7 -13.00 -23.19 1.10
CA ALA A 7 -12.74 -22.49 2.34
C ALA A 7 -12.24 -21.05 2.13
N VAL A 8 -11.83 -20.66 0.92
CA VAL A 8 -11.24 -19.34 0.65
C VAL A 8 -12.16 -18.51 -0.25
N PRO A 9 -12.71 -17.38 0.23
CA PRO A 9 -13.60 -16.54 -0.58
C PRO A 9 -12.93 -16.02 -1.85
N VAL A 10 -13.70 -15.88 -2.94
CA VAL A 10 -13.26 -15.19 -4.16
C VAL A 10 -12.83 -13.76 -3.81
N GLY A 11 -11.71 -13.31 -4.36
CA GLY A 11 -11.08 -12.04 -4.03
C GLY A 11 -10.08 -12.09 -2.87
N THR A 12 -9.90 -13.25 -2.22
CA THR A 12 -8.82 -13.42 -1.24
C THR A 12 -7.46 -13.34 -1.91
N ILE A 13 -6.53 -12.65 -1.25
CA ILE A 13 -5.14 -12.49 -1.68
C ILE A 13 -4.25 -13.18 -0.65
N VAL A 14 -3.30 -13.98 -1.14
CA VAL A 14 -2.38 -14.76 -0.31
C VAL A 14 -0.94 -14.44 -0.71
N PRO A 15 0.01 -14.41 0.26
CA PRO A 15 1.42 -14.41 -0.08
C PRO A 15 1.79 -15.72 -0.78
N TYR A 16 2.63 -15.62 -1.81
CA TYR A 16 3.08 -16.77 -2.59
C TYR A 16 4.61 -16.82 -2.62
N ALA A 17 5.18 -17.95 -2.20
CA ALA A 17 6.61 -18.09 -1.97
C ALA A 17 7.40 -18.55 -3.22
N ALA A 18 6.74 -18.93 -4.30
CA ALA A 18 7.42 -19.34 -5.52
C ALA A 18 7.48 -18.20 -6.56
N PRO A 19 8.48 -18.22 -7.46
CA PRO A 19 8.60 -17.22 -8.51
C PRO A 19 7.35 -17.11 -9.39
N ILE A 20 7.06 -15.92 -9.86
CA ILE A 20 6.07 -15.64 -10.91
C ILE A 20 6.81 -15.15 -12.17
N ASN A 21 6.15 -15.14 -13.33
CA ASN A 21 6.78 -14.60 -14.54
C ASN A 21 7.24 -13.14 -14.31
N ASN A 22 8.51 -12.85 -14.59
CA ASN A 22 9.09 -11.51 -14.51
C ASN A 22 9.91 -11.24 -15.78
N PRO A 23 9.29 -10.75 -16.86
CA PRO A 23 9.96 -10.59 -18.14
C PRO A 23 11.00 -9.46 -18.12
N THR A 24 11.05 -8.66 -17.05
CA THR A 24 11.89 -7.47 -16.91
C THR A 24 13.13 -7.67 -16.06
N ASP A 25 13.29 -8.82 -15.40
CA ASP A 25 14.48 -9.15 -14.59
C ASP A 25 15.18 -10.39 -15.18
N PRO A 26 16.14 -10.20 -16.11
CA PRO A 26 16.85 -11.32 -16.72
C PRO A 26 17.76 -12.10 -15.73
N GLN A 27 17.98 -11.58 -14.51
CA GLN A 27 18.69 -12.28 -13.44
C GLN A 27 17.76 -13.09 -12.52
N GLY A 28 16.46 -13.16 -12.85
CA GLY A 28 15.45 -13.91 -12.12
C GLY A 28 15.81 -15.39 -11.91
N ALA A 29 15.27 -15.96 -10.82
CA ALA A 29 15.54 -17.31 -10.36
C ALA A 29 15.53 -18.35 -11.50
N SER A 30 16.56 -19.20 -11.57
CA SER A 30 16.72 -20.25 -12.59
C SER A 30 15.58 -21.29 -12.60
N TYR A 31 14.71 -21.30 -11.58
CA TYR A 31 13.61 -22.25 -11.47
C TYR A 31 12.43 -21.69 -10.64
N PRO A 32 11.18 -21.84 -11.11
CA PRO A 32 10.81 -22.17 -12.49
C PRO A 32 11.29 -21.09 -13.47
N ASP A 33 11.33 -21.39 -14.78
CA ASP A 33 11.67 -20.41 -15.80
C ASP A 33 10.76 -19.17 -15.69
N TYR A 34 11.34 -18.08 -15.19
CA TYR A 34 10.65 -16.82 -14.91
C TYR A 34 10.29 -16.05 -16.19
N GLN A 35 10.87 -16.41 -17.35
CA GLN A 35 10.51 -15.82 -18.63
C GLN A 35 9.27 -16.48 -19.23
N SER A 36 8.92 -17.69 -18.78
CA SER A 36 7.80 -18.45 -19.35
C SER A 36 6.43 -17.97 -18.84
N GLN A 37 5.57 -17.52 -19.75
CA GLN A 37 4.17 -17.19 -19.43
C GLN A 37 3.36 -18.42 -18.99
N ALA A 38 3.87 -19.63 -19.28
CA ALA A 38 3.21 -20.89 -18.95
C ALA A 38 3.01 -21.07 -17.44
N TYR A 39 3.91 -20.53 -16.61
CA TYR A 39 3.79 -20.64 -15.16
C TYR A 39 2.61 -19.83 -14.61
N ASN A 40 2.46 -18.58 -15.03
CA ASN A 40 1.31 -17.76 -14.66
C ASN A 40 0.02 -18.40 -15.17
N LEU A 41 -0.01 -18.89 -16.42
CA LEU A 41 -1.17 -19.62 -16.96
C LEU A 41 -1.53 -20.87 -16.14
N ARG A 42 -0.55 -21.55 -15.55
CA ARG A 42 -0.80 -22.67 -14.63
C ARG A 42 -1.49 -22.18 -13.35
N LEU A 43 -1.03 -21.07 -12.76
CA LEU A 43 -1.70 -20.45 -11.60
C LEU A 43 -3.13 -20.03 -11.95
N GLU A 44 -3.34 -19.43 -13.13
CA GLU A 44 -4.68 -19.04 -13.61
C GLU A 44 -5.60 -20.25 -13.74
N ARG A 45 -5.10 -21.37 -14.29
CA ARG A 45 -5.85 -22.64 -14.38
C ARG A 45 -6.17 -23.24 -13.01
N GLN A 46 -5.43 -22.86 -11.98
CA GLN A 46 -5.71 -23.23 -10.58
C GLN A 46 -6.62 -22.19 -9.88
N GLY A 47 -7.09 -21.17 -10.59
CA GLY A 47 -7.97 -20.13 -10.05
C GLY A 47 -7.25 -18.92 -9.45
N TRP A 48 -5.93 -18.79 -9.64
CA TRP A 48 -5.13 -17.72 -9.05
C TRP A 48 -4.65 -16.73 -10.10
N LEU A 49 -4.82 -15.44 -9.82
CA LEU A 49 -4.27 -14.35 -10.63
C LEU A 49 -3.21 -13.61 -9.80
N VAL A 50 -2.14 -13.19 -10.46
CA VAL A 50 -1.13 -12.32 -9.86
C VAL A 50 -1.70 -10.91 -9.66
N CYS A 51 -1.41 -10.28 -8.52
CA CYS A 51 -1.74 -8.88 -8.25
C CYS A 51 -0.72 -7.94 -8.92
N ASP A 52 -0.81 -7.83 -10.25
CA ASP A 52 0.10 -7.09 -11.12
C ASP A 52 -0.54 -5.87 -11.80
N GLY A 53 -1.73 -5.44 -11.35
CA GLY A 53 -2.42 -4.28 -11.90
C GLY A 53 -2.98 -4.43 -13.32
N ARG A 54 -2.82 -5.59 -13.96
CA ARG A 54 -3.26 -5.73 -15.35
C ARG A 54 -4.79 -5.69 -15.46
N ARG A 55 -5.26 -5.32 -16.65
CA ARG A 55 -6.68 -5.43 -16.99
C ARG A 55 -7.08 -6.89 -17.23
N VAL A 56 -8.30 -7.22 -16.83
CA VAL A 56 -8.92 -8.51 -17.07
C VAL A 56 -10.38 -8.33 -17.51
N ALA A 57 -10.88 -9.24 -18.35
CA ALA A 57 -12.22 -9.14 -18.92
C ALA A 57 -13.28 -9.58 -17.90
N VAL A 58 -14.33 -8.78 -17.74
CA VAL A 58 -15.50 -9.13 -16.91
C VAL A 58 -16.14 -10.44 -17.39
N ALA A 59 -16.23 -10.63 -18.71
CA ALA A 59 -16.76 -11.85 -19.30
C ALA A 59 -15.94 -13.11 -18.97
N ARG A 60 -14.63 -12.96 -18.70
CA ARG A 60 -13.74 -14.07 -18.35
C ARG A 60 -13.72 -14.36 -16.85
N TYR A 61 -13.87 -13.32 -16.01
CA TYR A 61 -13.77 -13.42 -14.56
C TYR A 61 -15.00 -12.78 -13.85
N PRO A 62 -16.23 -13.24 -14.14
CA PRO A 62 -17.44 -12.59 -13.65
C PRO A 62 -17.59 -12.68 -12.12
N GLU A 63 -17.17 -13.78 -11.50
CA GLU A 63 -17.23 -13.95 -10.04
C GLU A 63 -16.26 -13.01 -9.31
N LEU A 64 -15.06 -12.84 -9.86
CA LEU A 64 -14.08 -11.90 -9.33
C LEU A 64 -14.57 -10.46 -9.48
N PHE A 65 -15.15 -10.12 -10.63
CA PHE A 65 -15.73 -8.80 -10.86
C PHE A 65 -16.90 -8.50 -9.91
N ARG A 66 -17.74 -9.49 -9.57
CA ARG A 66 -18.80 -9.33 -8.57
C ARG A 66 -18.27 -8.89 -7.20
N VAL A 67 -17.05 -9.31 -6.85
CA VAL A 67 -16.42 -8.95 -5.55
C VAL A 67 -15.62 -7.65 -5.64
N LEU A 68 -14.79 -7.50 -6.68
CA LEU A 68 -13.87 -6.36 -6.79
C LEU A 68 -14.51 -5.14 -7.47
N GLY A 69 -15.46 -5.34 -8.37
CA GLY A 69 -15.98 -4.28 -9.24
C GLY A 69 -14.83 -3.50 -9.90
N TYR A 70 -14.86 -2.18 -9.71
CA TYR A 70 -13.80 -1.26 -10.14
C TYR A 70 -12.99 -0.69 -8.98
N ILE A 71 -12.91 -1.36 -7.83
CA ILE A 71 -12.15 -0.89 -6.65
C ILE A 71 -10.72 -0.48 -7.03
N HIS A 72 -10.05 -1.27 -7.88
CA HIS A 72 -8.69 -1.01 -8.33
C HIS A 72 -8.61 -0.25 -9.67
N GLY A 73 -9.76 0.05 -10.28
CA GLY A 73 -9.88 0.79 -11.53
C GLY A 73 -10.57 0.02 -12.65
N GLN A 74 -10.82 0.77 -13.72
CA GLN A 74 -11.48 0.35 -14.95
C GLN A 74 -10.59 0.71 -16.15
N ASP A 75 -10.57 -0.14 -17.17
CA ASP A 75 -9.88 0.12 -18.44
C ASP A 75 -10.84 -0.06 -19.63
N GLY A 76 -11.87 0.79 -19.67
CA GLY A 76 -12.92 0.76 -20.69
C GLY A 76 -14.07 -0.23 -20.41
N PRO A 77 -15.06 -0.31 -21.32
CA PRO A 77 -16.23 -1.16 -21.14
C PRO A 77 -15.86 -2.65 -21.11
N GLY A 78 -16.32 -3.38 -20.08
CA GLY A 78 -16.10 -4.83 -19.97
C GLY A 78 -14.74 -5.25 -19.41
N TRP A 79 -13.91 -4.31 -18.96
CA TRP A 79 -12.58 -4.56 -18.39
C TRP A 79 -12.42 -3.89 -17.03
N PHE A 80 -11.84 -4.60 -16.07
CA PHE A 80 -11.49 -4.08 -14.76
C PHE A 80 -10.03 -4.39 -14.43
N LEU A 81 -9.43 -3.61 -13.54
CA LEU A 81 -8.04 -3.79 -13.14
C LEU A 81 -7.93 -4.72 -11.92
N LEU A 82 -6.92 -5.57 -11.93
CA LEU A 82 -6.49 -6.30 -10.73
C LEU A 82 -5.81 -5.33 -9.74
N PRO A 83 -5.69 -5.69 -8.45
CA PRO A 83 -4.80 -4.98 -7.56
C PRO A 83 -3.35 -5.00 -8.08
N ASP A 84 -2.60 -3.91 -7.90
CA ASP A 84 -1.15 -3.88 -8.07
C ASP A 84 -0.47 -3.69 -6.71
N TYR A 85 0.07 -4.77 -6.16
CA TYR A 85 0.75 -4.75 -4.85
C TYR A 85 2.26 -4.87 -4.95
N ARG A 86 2.80 -4.89 -6.17
CA ARG A 86 4.26 -4.96 -6.37
C ARG A 86 4.90 -3.69 -5.80
N GLY A 87 5.89 -3.87 -4.92
CA GLY A 87 6.61 -2.77 -4.28
C GLY A 87 5.78 -1.94 -3.29
N ARG A 88 4.57 -2.38 -2.91
CA ARG A 88 3.73 -1.71 -1.92
C ARG A 88 3.60 -2.55 -0.66
N VAL A 89 3.55 -1.88 0.49
CA VAL A 89 3.13 -2.50 1.74
C VAL A 89 1.62 -2.48 1.86
N LEU A 90 1.04 -3.54 2.42
CA LEU A 90 -0.39 -3.57 2.72
C LEU A 90 -0.64 -2.84 4.04
N ARG A 91 -1.61 -1.93 4.05
CA ARG A 91 -2.08 -1.20 5.24
C ARG A 91 -3.57 -1.46 5.40
N GLY A 92 -4.02 -1.64 6.65
CA GLY A 92 -5.44 -1.80 6.95
C GLY A 92 -6.20 -0.51 6.65
N VAL A 93 -7.42 -0.59 6.10
CA VAL A 93 -8.29 0.58 5.99
C VAL A 93 -8.47 1.21 7.37
N ASN A 94 -8.23 2.52 7.49
CA ASN A 94 -8.21 3.19 8.79
C ASN A 94 -9.60 3.19 9.46
N LEU A 95 -10.68 3.44 8.70
CA LEU A 95 -12.06 3.48 9.24
C LEU A 95 -12.23 4.31 10.53
N GLY A 96 -11.41 5.36 10.69
CA GLY A 96 -11.42 6.22 11.90
C GLY A 96 -10.65 5.65 13.09
N ALA A 97 -9.89 4.57 12.92
CA ALA A 97 -9.05 4.02 13.97
C ALA A 97 -8.03 5.05 14.49
N GLN A 98 -7.87 5.06 15.81
CA GLN A 98 -6.96 5.95 16.52
C GLN A 98 -5.86 5.16 17.23
N GLY A 99 -4.71 5.81 17.42
CA GLY A 99 -3.62 5.34 18.25
C GLY A 99 -3.91 5.54 19.75
N PRO A 100 -3.03 5.03 20.63
CA PRO A 100 -3.13 5.27 22.08
C PRO A 100 -3.08 6.76 22.47
N ASP A 101 -2.49 7.58 21.63
CA ASP A 101 -2.39 9.04 21.71
C ASP A 101 -3.66 9.76 21.22
N GLN A 102 -4.72 9.02 20.88
CA GLN A 102 -5.97 9.53 20.33
C GLN A 102 -5.83 10.22 18.96
N LEU A 103 -4.67 10.10 18.31
CA LEU A 103 -4.45 10.58 16.95
C LEU A 103 -4.89 9.51 15.94
N PRO A 104 -5.33 9.88 14.72
CA PRO A 104 -5.65 8.91 13.69
C PRO A 104 -4.44 8.03 13.34
N ARG A 105 -4.64 6.71 13.18
CA ARG A 105 -3.56 5.80 12.76
C ARG A 105 -3.08 6.06 11.33
N ASP A 106 -3.97 6.58 10.47
CA ASP A 106 -3.63 7.20 9.19
C ASP A 106 -4.19 8.64 9.19
N PRO A 107 -3.34 9.65 9.47
CA PRO A 107 -3.74 11.06 9.49
C PRO A 107 -4.21 11.62 8.14
N GLN A 108 -3.98 10.88 7.06
CA GLN A 108 -4.29 11.29 5.69
C GLN A 108 -5.16 10.26 4.98
N ALA A 109 -5.99 9.52 5.72
CA ALA A 109 -6.83 8.46 5.18
C ALA A 109 -7.77 8.95 4.05
N ASP A 110 -8.22 10.21 4.09
CA ASP A 110 -9.09 10.78 3.05
C ASP A 110 -8.34 11.34 1.84
N ARG A 111 -7.01 11.47 1.92
CA ARG A 111 -6.14 11.99 0.84
C ARG A 111 -5.47 10.88 0.03
N ARG A 112 -5.92 9.65 0.17
CA ARG A 112 -5.40 8.48 -0.56
C ARG A 112 -5.95 8.51 -1.99
N GLY A 113 -5.11 8.20 -2.97
CA GLY A 113 -5.48 8.23 -4.40
C GLY A 113 -6.03 6.89 -4.90
N ALA A 114 -6.50 6.86 -6.14
CA ALA A 114 -6.92 5.63 -6.80
C ALA A 114 -5.69 4.83 -7.29
N ALA A 115 -5.78 3.49 -7.24
CA ALA A 115 -4.75 2.63 -7.82
C ALA A 115 -4.68 2.73 -9.36
N GLY A 116 -5.84 2.91 -10.00
CA GLY A 116 -5.98 3.06 -11.45
C GLY A 116 -7.18 3.95 -11.78
N SER A 117 -7.34 4.28 -13.07
CA SER A 117 -8.44 5.13 -13.54
C SER A 117 -9.80 4.58 -13.10
N GLY A 118 -10.68 5.43 -12.57
CA GLY A 118 -11.99 5.01 -12.05
C GLY A 118 -11.96 4.19 -10.76
N GLY A 119 -10.77 3.99 -10.17
CA GLY A 119 -10.59 3.28 -8.91
C GLY A 119 -11.06 4.07 -7.69
N TRP A 120 -11.21 3.37 -6.57
CA TRP A 120 -11.63 3.96 -5.30
C TRP A 120 -10.50 4.75 -4.63
N GLN A 121 -10.89 5.82 -3.93
CA GLN A 121 -9.97 6.81 -3.31
C GLN A 121 -10.34 7.07 -1.85
N GLY A 122 -9.45 7.67 -1.07
CA GLY A 122 -9.71 8.01 0.33
C GLY A 122 -9.80 6.78 1.24
N ASN A 123 -10.61 6.86 2.31
CA ASN A 123 -10.58 5.90 3.40
C ASN A 123 -11.32 4.57 3.11
N GLN A 124 -10.93 3.89 2.03
CA GLN A 124 -11.54 2.65 1.56
C GLN A 124 -10.54 1.73 0.86
N VAL A 125 -10.90 0.44 0.77
CA VAL A 125 -10.11 -0.59 0.09
C VAL A 125 -9.77 -0.15 -1.34
N GLY A 126 -8.57 -0.51 -1.79
CA GLY A 126 -8.10 -0.23 -3.15
C GLY A 126 -7.42 1.12 -3.31
N SER A 127 -7.62 2.05 -2.38
CA SER A 127 -6.88 3.32 -2.38
C SER A 127 -5.40 3.11 -2.09
N VAL A 128 -4.57 3.90 -2.75
CA VAL A 128 -3.11 3.84 -2.64
C VAL A 128 -2.57 5.15 -2.09
N GLN A 129 -1.40 5.03 -1.47
CA GLN A 129 -0.61 6.13 -0.99
C GLN A 129 0.83 5.91 -1.39
N ASP A 130 1.50 6.99 -1.78
CA ASP A 130 2.93 6.94 -2.01
C ASP A 130 3.73 7.05 -0.70
N ASP A 131 5.05 7.06 -0.79
CA ASP A 131 5.92 7.35 0.34
C ASP A 131 5.85 8.82 0.76
N ALA A 132 6.19 9.09 2.01
CA ALA A 132 6.36 10.44 2.54
C ALA A 132 7.23 10.39 3.80
N LEU A 133 7.92 11.49 4.09
CA LEU A 133 8.62 11.71 5.35
C LEU A 133 7.76 12.56 6.28
N GLN A 134 7.76 12.23 7.57
CA GLN A 134 7.13 13.07 8.56
C GLN A 134 7.82 14.43 8.58
N ALA A 135 7.04 15.50 8.40
CA ALA A 135 7.54 16.86 8.54
C ALA A 135 8.13 17.03 9.95
N HIS A 136 9.43 17.34 10.02
CA HIS A 136 10.14 17.64 11.25
C HIS A 136 11.18 18.72 10.97
N GLN A 137 11.54 19.46 12.02
CA GLN A 137 12.51 20.54 11.93
C GLN A 137 13.66 20.28 12.89
N HIS A 138 14.88 20.51 12.43
CA HIS A 138 16.04 20.60 13.31
C HIS A 138 16.33 22.05 13.66
N THR A 139 16.77 22.28 14.90
CA THR A 139 17.22 23.59 15.36
C THR A 139 18.68 23.49 15.76
N TYR A 140 19.51 24.43 15.30
CA TYR A 140 20.89 24.56 15.75
C TYR A 140 21.13 25.92 16.39
N ARG A 141 22.13 25.98 17.27
CA ARG A 141 22.58 27.24 17.88
C ARG A 141 23.62 27.87 16.97
N GLN A 142 23.27 28.98 16.34
CA GLN A 142 24.18 29.72 15.46
C GLN A 142 24.88 30.82 16.25
N ALA A 143 26.21 30.93 16.13
CA ALA A 143 26.93 32.09 16.62
C ALA A 143 26.60 33.30 15.73
N VAL A 144 26.11 34.38 16.33
CA VAL A 144 25.83 35.64 15.63
C VAL A 144 26.83 36.70 16.09
N SER A 145 27.34 37.50 15.15
CA SER A 145 28.20 38.63 15.48
C SER A 145 27.40 39.61 16.34
N SER A 146 27.91 39.93 17.53
CA SER A 146 27.20 40.80 18.47
C SER A 146 27.63 42.26 18.38
N ALA A 147 28.70 42.54 17.62
CA ALA A 147 29.15 43.87 17.23
C ALA A 147 30.14 43.77 16.05
N THR A 148 30.21 44.82 15.22
CA THR A 148 31.35 45.05 14.31
C THR A 148 32.45 45.74 15.11
N GLY A 149 33.48 45.00 15.53
CA GLY A 149 34.68 45.62 16.08
C GLY A 149 35.38 46.46 15.00
N GLY A 150 35.92 47.63 15.35
CA GLY A 150 36.95 48.26 14.52
C GLY A 150 38.13 47.28 14.29
N GLN A 151 39.03 47.58 13.33
CA GLN A 151 40.17 46.75 12.89
C GLN A 151 40.58 45.63 13.88
N GLY A 152 39.94 44.46 13.80
CA GLY A 152 40.08 43.36 14.75
C GLY A 152 39.06 42.24 14.52
N PRO A 153 39.31 41.01 15.03
CA PRO A 153 38.43 39.86 14.82
C PRO A 153 37.06 40.04 15.50
N ALA A 154 36.01 39.51 14.88
CA ALA A 154 34.63 39.64 15.34
C ALA A 154 34.43 39.05 16.75
N VAL A 155 33.70 39.78 17.61
CA VAL A 155 33.24 39.27 18.91
C VAL A 155 31.87 38.61 18.72
N TYR A 156 31.83 37.28 18.87
CA TYR A 156 30.60 36.50 18.85
C TYR A 156 30.01 36.42 20.26
N SER A 157 28.69 36.65 20.42
CA SER A 157 27.97 36.33 21.66
C SER A 157 26.87 35.28 21.41
N LEU A 158 26.31 34.76 22.50
CA LEU A 158 25.56 33.52 22.54
C LEU A 158 24.23 33.55 21.76
N SER A 159 24.23 32.79 20.66
CA SER A 159 23.23 31.86 20.15
C SER A 159 21.77 32.32 19.93
N THR A 160 21.43 32.58 18.66
CA THR A 160 20.06 32.40 18.16
C THR A 160 19.81 30.93 17.80
N THR A 161 18.58 30.46 18.06
CA THR A 161 18.14 29.12 17.64
C THR A 161 17.58 29.26 16.23
N THR A 162 18.27 28.69 15.24
CA THR A 162 17.91 28.82 13.81
C THR A 162 17.37 27.47 13.28
N PRO A 163 16.23 27.45 12.58
CA PRO A 163 15.74 26.29 11.82
C PRO A 163 16.73 25.83 10.73
N THR A 164 16.73 24.55 10.40
CA THR A 164 17.22 24.09 9.09
C THR A 164 16.16 24.40 8.02
N GLU A 165 16.54 25.11 6.95
CA GLU A 165 15.57 25.62 5.97
C GLU A 165 15.40 24.71 4.73
N ASN A 166 16.31 23.77 4.46
CA ASN A 166 16.36 23.09 3.17
C ASN A 166 16.33 21.56 3.27
N THR A 167 15.57 20.94 2.35
CA THR A 167 15.63 19.51 2.11
C THR A 167 16.85 19.15 1.26
N VAL A 168 17.57 18.09 1.64
CA VAL A 168 18.71 17.56 0.88
C VAL A 168 18.25 16.34 0.09
N VAL A 169 18.49 16.34 -1.23
CA VAL A 169 18.26 15.18 -2.11
C VAL A 169 19.56 14.37 -2.21
N PRO A 170 19.55 13.02 -2.10
CA PRO A 170 20.75 12.22 -2.30
C PRO A 170 21.35 12.44 -3.69
N PRO A 171 22.67 12.68 -3.80
CA PRO A 171 23.32 12.99 -5.08
C PRO A 171 23.31 11.81 -6.06
N ASP A 172 23.18 10.58 -5.56
CA ASP A 172 23.35 9.34 -6.34
C ASP A 172 22.03 8.72 -6.82
N TYR A 173 20.89 9.43 -6.71
CA TYR A 173 19.59 8.93 -7.14
C TYR A 173 19.06 9.70 -8.35
N THR A 174 19.13 9.08 -9.52
CA THR A 174 18.46 9.46 -10.77
C THR A 174 17.27 8.51 -10.96
N PRO A 175 16.00 8.96 -10.93
CA PRO A 175 15.44 10.23 -11.42
C PRO A 175 15.07 11.25 -10.31
N ALA A 176 14.64 12.46 -10.74
CA ALA A 176 14.17 13.53 -9.86
C ALA A 176 13.17 13.02 -8.80
N ILE A 177 13.59 13.02 -7.53
CA ILE A 177 12.73 12.63 -6.42
C ILE A 177 11.83 13.82 -6.08
N THR A 178 10.52 13.60 -6.13
CA THR A 178 9.58 14.53 -5.48
C THR A 178 9.61 14.28 -3.98
N ILE A 179 10.19 15.21 -3.22
CA ILE A 179 10.13 15.20 -1.77
C ILE A 179 8.66 15.33 -1.35
N ARG A 180 8.21 14.48 -0.43
CA ARG A 180 6.85 14.48 0.09
C ARG A 180 6.90 14.59 1.60
N GLU A 181 6.46 15.73 2.11
CA GLU A 181 6.26 15.95 3.53
C GLU A 181 4.82 15.58 3.91
N ALA A 182 4.66 14.86 5.02
CA ALA A 182 3.37 14.46 5.54
C ALA A 182 3.35 14.48 7.07
N PRO A 183 2.17 14.37 7.71
CA PRO A 183 2.07 14.20 9.17
C PRO A 183 2.65 12.88 9.70
N GLU A 184 2.98 11.93 8.81
CA GLU A 184 3.57 10.63 9.16
C GLU A 184 4.68 10.26 8.17
N THR A 185 5.66 9.47 8.64
CA THR A 185 6.62 8.79 7.76
C THR A 185 5.97 7.49 7.28
N ARG A 186 5.94 7.26 5.97
CA ARG A 186 5.34 6.05 5.38
C ARG A 186 6.04 5.62 4.12
N VAL A 187 5.97 4.32 3.86
CA VAL A 187 6.31 3.72 2.56
C VAL A 187 5.09 3.73 1.64
N LYS A 188 5.31 3.52 0.34
CA LYS A 188 4.23 3.29 -0.62
C LYS A 188 3.35 2.14 -0.14
N ASN A 189 2.05 2.38 0.00
CA ASN A 189 1.13 1.42 0.58
C ASN A 189 -0.23 1.40 -0.12
N ALA A 190 -0.98 0.32 0.10
CA ALA A 190 -2.33 0.13 -0.42
C ALA A 190 -3.28 -0.30 0.70
N TYR A 191 -4.52 0.18 0.63
CA TYR A 191 -5.56 -0.17 1.60
C TYR A 191 -6.21 -1.51 1.28
N VAL A 192 -6.19 -2.38 2.28
CA VAL A 192 -6.85 -3.69 2.29
C VAL A 192 -7.55 -3.92 3.62
N ASN A 193 -8.45 -4.91 3.66
CA ASN A 193 -8.98 -5.42 4.91
C ASN A 193 -8.22 -6.68 5.31
N TYR A 194 -7.83 -6.74 6.58
CA TYR A 194 -7.32 -7.97 7.19
C TYR A 194 -8.48 -8.72 7.82
N LEU A 195 -8.72 -9.93 7.34
CA LEU A 195 -9.80 -10.79 7.82
C LEU A 195 -9.21 -11.93 8.63
N ILE A 196 -9.84 -12.23 9.76
CA ILE A 196 -9.58 -13.43 10.54
C ILE A 196 -10.79 -14.35 10.42
N ARG A 197 -10.56 -15.59 9.99
CA ARG A 197 -11.61 -16.58 9.89
C ARG A 197 -11.89 -17.16 11.28
N TYR A 198 -13.14 -17.05 11.75
CA TYR A 198 -13.53 -17.50 13.10
C TYR A 198 -14.08 -18.94 13.16
N THR A 199 -14.40 -19.56 12.01
CA THR A 199 -14.88 -20.96 11.96
C THR A 199 -14.59 -21.62 10.61
N SER A 200 -14.35 -22.93 10.62
CA SER A 200 -14.20 -23.77 9.42
C SER A 200 -15.53 -24.22 8.81
N GLY A 201 -16.64 -24.15 9.57
CA GLY A 201 -17.97 -24.59 9.14
C GLY A 201 -18.81 -23.50 8.47
N ARG A 202 -19.94 -23.88 7.86
CA ARG A 202 -20.99 -22.92 7.47
C ARG A 202 -21.50 -22.23 8.75
N PRO A 203 -21.63 -20.89 8.78
CA PRO A 203 -22.24 -20.20 9.91
C PRO A 203 -23.61 -20.81 10.17
N ARG A 204 -23.85 -21.33 11.38
CA ARG A 204 -25.20 -21.71 11.78
C ARG A 204 -26.03 -20.42 11.74
N GLY A 205 -27.07 -20.39 10.91
CA GLY A 205 -27.96 -19.23 10.83
C GLY A 205 -28.46 -18.87 12.23
N LEU A 206 -28.55 -17.57 12.52
CA LEU A 206 -29.16 -17.04 13.75
C LEU A 206 -30.68 -17.33 13.77
N GLY A 207 -31.06 -18.60 13.87
CA GLY A 207 -32.44 -19.05 13.92
C GLY A 207 -32.52 -20.39 14.63
N GLY A 208 -32.77 -20.38 15.93
CA GLY A 208 -32.93 -21.58 16.74
C GLY A 208 -32.76 -21.38 18.24
N LEU A 209 -33.41 -20.36 18.83
CA LEU A 209 -33.75 -20.41 20.25
C LEU A 209 -35.07 -21.18 20.37
N ILE A 210 -35.02 -22.48 20.61
CA ILE A 210 -36.00 -23.24 21.41
C ILE A 210 -35.41 -24.61 21.75
N GLY A 211 -35.43 -24.96 23.03
CA GLY A 211 -35.00 -26.26 23.54
C GLY A 211 -34.36 -26.14 24.91
N PHE A 212 -35.14 -25.75 25.92
CA PHE A 212 -34.83 -26.09 27.31
C PHE A 212 -35.06 -27.59 27.48
N ASP A 213 -34.03 -28.34 27.84
CA ASP A 213 -34.18 -29.60 28.55
C ASP A 213 -33.94 -29.31 30.04
N ILE A 214 -35.02 -29.32 30.81
CA ILE A 214 -35.30 -30.01 32.09
C ILE A 214 -36.74 -29.66 32.48
#